data_AF-A0A818EZA6-F1
#
_entry.id   AF-A0A818EZA6-F1
#
_cell.length_a   1.000
_cell.length_b   1.000
_cell.length_c   1.000
_cell.angle_alpha   90.00
_cell.angle_beta   90.00
_cell.angle_gamma   90.00
#
_symmetry.space_group_name_H-M   'P 1'
#
loop_
_entity.id
_entity.type
_entity.pdbx_description
1 polymer ?
#
loop_
_entity_poly.entity_id
_entity_poly.type
_entity_poly.pdbx_seq_one_letter_code
_entity_poly.pdbx_strand_id
1 'polypeptide(L)'
;MPPICAARYCADAPNILTTTSTTTATTASGTQIPTTVVNPNQCSTSAAGWYSGTMPSIPGATENGTVCYSWNGNSCNWSNNILVTNCGSFCIYQLRKPPVCNARYCTDVPTGSITTTTTATTTTTTPTLSPQCYNYTTIDDETRNINELGTMVCDQNLFSSGPSWIRFTGAGGIQILTEAVKPDKCSAQATGWYSGEMPSVLDTATKNSFNISPNVHIVDLNVPIRAKFQCIKTKKLLHNISANICLHETKKDKYISGAFNDSISIWEEEQVTQILQLLIHHQHLDFIDLGANIGTYTMYVAALGRFVLAIDCFAPNLIRLARAIQLTNVSNQVILIQNALFTHSGQYLRLSIDTKNIGGQGIYLSSNYSYKYRTRKNSSTNNPYIVKTIMFDEVLPILIKRGVRSALMKIDIEGSESFVVESGSHIFDTLDIPFIQMEWLKVRHYVDRVKVIIDFFSKRYYYPITSSCQLLNTREYKIWPNEIYWLKKNFSNFC
;
A
#
# COMPACT_ATOMS: atom_id res chain seq x y z
N MET A 1 40.64 18.58 29.44
CA MET A 1 39.56 17.67 29.00
C MET A 1 38.72 18.41 27.97
N PRO A 2 38.50 17.88 26.76
CA PRO A 2 37.40 18.34 25.89
C PRO A 2 36.04 17.89 26.49
N PRO A 3 34.93 18.55 26.16
CA PRO A 3 33.66 18.38 26.89
C PRO A 3 32.91 17.09 26.53
N ILE A 4 32.43 16.38 27.57
CA ILE A 4 31.48 15.28 27.41
C ILE A 4 30.06 15.87 27.33
N CYS A 5 29.53 15.98 26.12
CA CYS A 5 28.14 16.41 25.88
C CYS A 5 27.48 15.56 24.78
N ALA A 6 27.54 14.24 24.92
CA ALA A 6 26.78 13.30 24.09
C ALA A 6 25.31 13.26 24.53
N ALA A 7 24.59 14.38 24.36
CA ALA A 7 23.14 14.42 24.47
C ALA A 7 22.53 13.93 23.14
N ARG A 8 21.74 12.85 23.18
CA ARG A 8 20.93 12.38 22.05
C ARG A 8 19.46 12.41 22.44
N TYR A 9 18.60 12.67 21.46
CA TYR A 9 17.15 12.60 21.64
C TYR A 9 16.65 11.17 21.41
N CYS A 10 15.67 10.74 22.21
CA CYS A 10 14.94 9.51 21.89
C CYS A 10 13.93 9.74 20.78
N ALA A 11 13.79 8.77 19.88
CA ALA A 11 12.68 8.67 18.93
C ALA A 11 11.75 7.50 19.29
N ASP A 12 10.46 7.64 19.00
CA ASP A 12 9.44 6.64 19.31
C ASP A 12 9.14 5.70 18.13
N ALA A 13 8.64 4.50 18.46
CA ALA A 13 7.90 3.68 17.52
C ALA A 13 6.48 4.26 17.34
N PRO A 14 5.84 4.13 16.17
CA PRO A 14 4.68 4.97 15.82
C PRO A 14 3.42 4.69 16.66
N ASN A 15 3.19 5.53 17.67
CA ASN A 15 1.87 5.80 18.23
C ASN A 15 1.19 6.99 17.50
N ILE A 16 -0.13 7.06 17.57
CA ILE A 16 -0.95 7.86 16.64
C ILE A 16 -1.42 9.17 17.30
N LEU A 17 -1.15 10.34 16.68
CA LEU A 17 -2.13 11.39 16.30
C LEU A 17 -1.55 12.82 16.09
N THR A 18 -2.31 13.64 15.35
CA THR A 18 -2.29 15.13 15.29
C THR A 18 -1.14 15.85 14.57
N THR A 19 -1.30 17.17 14.34
CA THR A 19 -0.79 17.87 13.13
C THR A 19 -0.34 19.32 13.34
N THR A 20 0.64 19.79 12.55
CA THR A 20 1.00 21.22 12.34
C THR A 20 2.51 21.47 12.13
N SER A 21 3.08 21.50 10.92
CA SER A 21 4.51 21.78 10.62
C SER A 21 4.96 23.22 10.98
N THR A 22 6.25 23.60 11.05
CA THR A 22 7.57 22.94 10.79
C THR A 22 8.61 23.45 11.85
N THR A 23 9.95 23.35 11.87
CA THR A 23 11.10 23.06 10.95
C THR A 23 12.36 22.91 11.87
N THR A 24 13.47 22.19 11.61
CA THR A 24 13.89 21.23 10.56
C THR A 24 15.05 20.37 11.10
N ALA A 25 15.04 19.05 10.92
CA ALA A 25 16.21 18.16 10.95
C ALA A 25 15.83 16.80 10.34
N THR A 26 16.40 16.40 9.21
CA THR A 26 16.02 15.15 8.51
C THR A 26 17.03 14.03 8.77
N THR A 27 16.78 13.21 9.79
CA THR A 27 17.46 11.92 10.01
C THR A 27 16.92 10.87 9.05
N ALA A 28 17.23 11.02 7.76
CA ALA A 28 16.83 10.06 6.73
C ALA A 28 17.73 8.82 6.76
N SER A 29 17.19 7.68 7.20
CA SER A 29 17.93 6.42 7.34
C SER A 29 18.47 5.93 5.99
N GLY A 30 19.74 5.52 5.96
CA GLY A 30 20.44 5.20 4.72
C GLY A 30 20.06 3.83 4.16
N THR A 31 19.81 3.75 2.85
CA THR A 31 19.33 2.52 2.16
C THR A 31 20.16 2.11 0.95
N GLN A 32 21.15 2.90 0.54
CA GLN A 32 22.13 2.57 -0.50
C GLN A 32 23.55 2.81 0.02
N ILE A 33 24.55 2.12 -0.52
CA ILE A 33 25.96 2.48 -0.27
C ILE A 33 26.24 3.82 -0.97
N PRO A 34 26.80 4.83 -0.27
CA PRO A 34 27.08 6.15 -0.86
C PRO A 34 28.04 6.04 -2.05
N THR A 35 27.73 6.78 -3.12
CA THR A 35 28.52 6.88 -4.37
C THR A 35 29.61 7.95 -4.32
N THR A 36 29.67 8.72 -3.23
CA THR A 36 30.64 9.78 -2.96
C THR A 36 31.60 9.34 -1.85
N VAL A 37 32.79 9.96 -1.80
CA VAL A 37 33.80 9.67 -0.77
C VAL A 37 33.26 10.03 0.62
N VAL A 38 33.13 9.03 1.49
CA VAL A 38 32.85 9.21 2.91
C VAL A 38 34.17 9.39 3.66
N ASN A 39 34.22 10.23 4.71
CA ASN A 39 35.44 10.43 5.51
C ASN A 39 35.65 9.32 6.55
N PRO A 40 36.88 9.08 7.01
CA PRO A 40 37.14 8.19 8.15
C PRO A 40 36.37 8.62 9.41
N ASN A 41 36.06 7.67 10.29
CA ASN A 41 35.28 7.86 11.53
C ASN A 41 33.78 8.20 11.35
N GLN A 42 33.23 7.98 10.14
CA GLN A 42 31.79 8.04 9.85
C GLN A 42 31.15 6.64 9.83
N CYS A 43 29.82 6.57 9.78
CA CYS A 43 29.02 5.33 9.82
C CYS A 43 29.35 4.37 10.98
N SER A 44 29.66 4.96 12.13
CA SER A 44 30.12 4.27 13.35
C SER A 44 31.28 3.29 13.11
N THR A 45 32.21 3.62 12.21
CA THR A 45 33.40 2.81 11.96
C THR A 45 34.64 3.64 11.72
N SER A 46 35.81 3.00 11.80
CA SER A 46 37.12 3.62 11.55
C SER A 46 37.28 3.97 10.08
N ALA A 47 37.15 2.96 9.21
CA ALA A 47 37.38 3.02 7.78
C ALA A 47 36.06 2.95 6.99
N ALA A 48 35.52 4.11 6.65
CA ALA A 48 34.17 4.27 6.10
C ALA A 48 34.08 3.77 4.64
N GLY A 49 33.19 2.81 4.39
CA GLY A 49 33.00 2.18 3.07
C GLY A 49 32.03 2.93 2.17
N TRP A 50 32.51 3.34 0.99
CA TRP A 50 31.74 4.00 -0.07
C TRP A 50 31.97 3.30 -1.43
N TYR A 51 31.04 3.44 -2.35
CA TYR A 51 31.05 2.73 -3.64
C TYR A 51 31.72 3.57 -4.74
N SER A 52 32.95 3.17 -5.09
CA SER A 52 33.75 3.74 -6.17
C SER A 52 33.41 3.04 -7.49
N GLY A 53 32.22 3.33 -8.02
CA GLY A 53 31.71 2.75 -9.26
C GLY A 53 30.41 3.42 -9.73
N THR A 54 30.01 3.13 -10.96
CA THR A 54 28.69 3.52 -11.47
C THR A 54 27.61 2.65 -10.87
N MET A 55 26.49 3.25 -10.48
CA MET A 55 25.30 2.53 -10.02
C MET A 55 24.45 2.11 -11.23
N PRO A 56 24.01 0.84 -11.31
CA PRO A 56 23.24 0.36 -12.46
C PRO A 56 21.94 1.14 -12.62
N SER A 57 21.76 1.76 -13.79
CA SER A 57 20.59 2.61 -14.09
C SER A 57 19.39 1.84 -14.65
N ILE A 58 19.62 0.63 -15.18
CA ILE A 58 18.61 -0.21 -15.84
C ILE A 58 18.15 -1.32 -14.88
N PRO A 59 16.84 -1.44 -14.56
CA PRO A 59 16.32 -2.54 -13.74
C PRO A 59 16.63 -3.91 -14.35
N GLY A 60 17.10 -4.84 -13.51
CA GLY A 60 17.62 -6.15 -13.89
C GLY A 60 19.13 -6.19 -14.15
N ALA A 61 19.74 -5.06 -14.52
CA ALA A 61 21.18 -4.99 -14.79
C ALA A 61 22.00 -5.22 -13.52
N THR A 62 23.10 -5.95 -13.68
CA THR A 62 24.11 -6.19 -12.65
C THR A 62 25.43 -5.62 -13.13
N GLU A 63 26.01 -4.69 -12.36
CA GLU A 63 27.28 -4.05 -12.67
C GLU A 63 28.34 -4.43 -11.63
N ASN A 64 29.59 -4.56 -12.08
CA ASN A 64 30.73 -4.78 -11.21
C ASN A 64 31.23 -3.43 -10.70
N GLY A 65 31.58 -3.35 -9.42
CA GLY A 65 32.23 -2.17 -8.87
C GLY A 65 32.98 -2.45 -7.57
N THR A 66 33.54 -1.41 -6.99
CA THR A 66 34.47 -1.52 -5.86
C THR A 66 34.00 -0.66 -4.70
N VAL A 67 33.78 -1.27 -3.54
CA VAL A 67 33.67 -0.49 -2.29
C VAL A 67 35.06 -0.16 -1.81
N CYS A 68 35.36 1.13 -1.71
CA CYS A 68 36.57 1.69 -1.11
C CYS A 68 36.33 2.04 0.35
N TYR A 69 37.28 1.75 1.22
CA TYR A 69 37.23 2.10 2.64
C TYR A 69 38.20 3.25 2.92
N SER A 70 37.66 4.42 3.26
CA SER A 70 38.42 5.64 3.55
C SER A 70 39.07 5.56 4.92
N TRP A 71 40.40 5.65 5.00
CA TRP A 71 41.16 5.59 6.25
C TRP A 71 42.44 6.44 6.19
N ASN A 72 42.77 7.10 7.30
CA ASN A 72 44.04 7.82 7.50
C ASN A 72 44.43 8.76 6.33
N GLY A 73 43.47 9.54 5.81
CA GLY A 73 43.66 10.47 4.70
C GLY A 73 43.61 9.85 3.29
N ASN A 74 43.61 8.52 3.16
CA ASN A 74 43.43 7.81 1.89
C ASN A 74 41.96 7.40 1.72
N SER A 75 41.31 7.83 0.63
CA SER A 75 39.91 7.52 0.33
C SER A 75 39.65 6.07 -0.13
N CYS A 76 40.69 5.29 -0.44
CA CYS A 76 40.58 3.87 -0.78
C CYS A 76 41.75 3.09 -0.17
N ASN A 77 41.89 3.13 1.16
CA ASN A 77 42.99 2.47 1.86
C ASN A 77 42.88 0.94 1.88
N TRP A 78 41.65 0.44 1.85
CA TRP A 78 41.30 -0.94 1.53
C TRP A 78 40.13 -0.93 0.57
N SER A 79 39.84 -2.07 -0.06
CA SER A 79 38.67 -2.21 -0.91
C SER A 79 38.09 -3.63 -0.93
N ASN A 80 36.86 -3.74 -1.42
CA ASN A 80 36.20 -5.00 -1.73
C ASN A 80 35.51 -4.87 -3.10
N ASN A 81 35.78 -5.82 -4.01
CA ASN A 81 35.07 -5.90 -5.29
C ASN A 81 33.71 -6.58 -5.07
N ILE A 82 32.65 -5.94 -5.56
CA ILE A 82 31.25 -6.32 -5.37
C ILE A 82 30.49 -6.35 -6.70
N LEU A 83 29.30 -6.94 -6.68
CA LEU A 83 28.29 -6.77 -7.73
C LEU A 83 27.17 -5.88 -7.19
N VAL A 84 26.66 -4.95 -7.98
CA VAL A 84 25.45 -4.18 -7.66
C VAL A 84 24.37 -4.54 -8.68
N THR A 85 23.15 -4.83 -8.22
CA THR A 85 22.00 -5.11 -9.08
C THR A 85 20.91 -4.07 -8.83
N ASN A 86 20.43 -3.42 -9.88
CA ASN A 86 19.23 -2.57 -9.80
C ASN A 86 18.00 -3.46 -9.87
N CYS A 87 17.20 -3.50 -8.82
CA CYS A 87 15.97 -4.30 -8.73
C CYS A 87 14.69 -3.47 -8.96
N GLY A 88 14.81 -2.31 -9.61
CA GLY A 88 13.74 -1.34 -9.85
C GLY A 88 13.61 -0.32 -8.72
N SER A 89 13.08 -0.74 -7.57
CA SER A 89 12.81 0.15 -6.41
C SER A 89 13.91 0.16 -5.35
N PHE A 90 14.93 -0.67 -5.47
CA PHE A 90 16.09 -0.74 -4.58
C PHE A 90 17.31 -1.35 -5.30
N CYS A 91 18.50 -1.17 -4.74
CA CYS A 91 19.71 -1.86 -5.18
C CYS A 91 20.07 -2.99 -4.22
N ILE A 92 20.65 -4.07 -4.74
CA ILE A 92 21.14 -5.22 -3.98
C ILE A 92 22.60 -5.48 -4.32
N TYR A 93 23.39 -5.75 -3.28
CA TYR A 93 24.85 -5.72 -3.32
C TYR A 93 25.42 -7.09 -2.98
N GLN A 94 26.26 -7.68 -3.82
CA GLN A 94 27.02 -8.89 -3.48
C GLN A 94 28.24 -8.48 -2.65
N LEU A 95 28.05 -8.40 -1.34
CA LEU A 95 29.07 -7.97 -0.39
C LEU A 95 29.91 -9.14 0.10
N ARG A 96 31.09 -8.81 0.65
CA ARG A 96 32.06 -9.76 1.21
C ARG A 96 32.48 -9.26 2.59
N LYS A 97 33.07 -10.12 3.40
CA LYS A 97 33.73 -9.73 4.65
C LYS A 97 34.73 -8.58 4.40
N PRO A 98 34.65 -7.44 5.10
CA PRO A 98 35.62 -6.35 4.93
C PRO A 98 37.06 -6.78 5.28
N PRO A 99 38.10 -6.23 4.62
CA PRO A 99 39.49 -6.69 4.81
C PRO A 99 40.02 -6.52 6.24
N VAL A 100 39.52 -5.55 7.00
CA VAL A 100 39.86 -5.29 8.40
C VAL A 100 38.61 -5.09 9.24
N CYS A 101 38.67 -5.42 10.54
CA CYS A 101 37.56 -5.23 11.48
C CYS A 101 37.18 -3.74 11.66
N ASN A 102 38.15 -2.85 11.42
CA ASN A 102 37.97 -1.40 11.40
C ASN A 102 37.18 -0.87 10.18
N ALA A 103 36.77 -1.72 9.23
CA ALA A 103 36.08 -1.32 8.00
C ALA A 103 34.63 -1.79 7.98
N ARG A 104 33.73 -0.94 7.47
CA ARG A 104 32.28 -1.17 7.44
C ARG A 104 31.66 -0.66 6.15
N TYR A 105 30.60 -1.31 5.69
CA TYR A 105 29.74 -0.75 4.65
C TYR A 105 28.83 0.34 5.25
N CYS A 106 29.06 1.60 4.86
CA CYS A 106 28.17 2.71 5.19
C CYS A 106 26.91 2.68 4.31
N THR A 107 25.87 3.41 4.74
CA THR A 107 24.66 3.68 3.97
C THR A 107 24.33 5.17 3.94
N ASP A 108 23.64 5.60 2.89
CA ASP A 108 23.16 6.96 2.68
C ASP A 108 21.80 6.93 1.97
N VAL A 109 21.17 8.11 1.82
CA VAL A 109 19.96 8.27 0.99
C VAL A 109 20.27 8.06 -0.50
N PRO A 110 19.33 7.55 -1.31
CA PRO A 110 19.51 7.43 -2.75
C PRO A 110 19.73 8.79 -3.44
N THR A 111 20.98 9.13 -3.75
CA THR A 111 21.38 10.38 -4.43
C THR A 111 21.16 10.31 -5.94
N GLY A 112 19.94 9.96 -6.35
CA GLY A 112 19.53 9.81 -7.75
C GLY A 112 18.24 10.58 -8.06
N SER A 113 18.39 11.79 -8.59
CA SER A 113 17.27 12.57 -9.14
C SER A 113 16.72 11.89 -10.40
N ILE A 114 15.50 11.36 -10.35
CA ILE A 114 14.84 10.78 -11.53
C ILE A 114 14.29 11.90 -12.42
N THR A 115 15.16 12.49 -13.25
CA THR A 115 14.74 13.26 -14.43
C THR A 115 14.24 12.29 -15.50
N THR A 116 12.91 12.21 -15.65
CA THR A 116 12.23 11.38 -16.67
C THR A 116 12.39 11.95 -18.08
N THR A 117 13.59 11.85 -18.63
CA THR A 117 13.87 12.16 -20.04
C THR A 117 13.33 11.03 -20.93
N THR A 118 12.07 11.16 -21.34
CA THR A 118 11.36 10.16 -22.15
C THR A 118 11.90 10.08 -23.58
N THR A 119 12.92 9.24 -23.80
CA THR A 119 13.36 8.82 -25.14
C THR A 119 13.10 7.33 -25.31
N ALA A 120 11.99 6.99 -25.96
CA ALA A 120 11.62 5.60 -26.21
C ALA A 120 12.38 5.04 -27.42
N THR A 121 13.28 4.07 -27.18
CA THR A 121 13.90 3.26 -28.24
C THR A 121 13.40 1.82 -28.11
N THR A 122 12.73 1.33 -29.15
CA THR A 122 12.07 0.01 -29.14
C THR A 122 13.03 -1.12 -29.48
N THR A 123 13.44 -1.90 -28.47
CA THR A 123 14.06 -3.23 -28.65
C THR A 123 13.34 -4.26 -27.78
N THR A 124 12.81 -5.31 -28.42
CA THR A 124 11.83 -6.23 -27.81
C THR A 124 12.49 -7.39 -27.06
N THR A 125 13.06 -7.11 -25.89
CA THR A 125 13.58 -8.14 -24.97
C THR A 125 13.05 -7.91 -23.56
N THR A 126 12.29 -8.86 -23.02
CA THR A 126 11.75 -8.82 -21.65
C THR A 126 12.89 -8.82 -20.64
N PRO A 127 13.05 -7.79 -19.78
CA PRO A 127 14.09 -7.79 -18.76
C PRO A 127 13.73 -8.76 -17.63
N THR A 128 14.29 -9.97 -17.68
CA THR A 128 14.25 -10.91 -16.57
C THR A 128 15.12 -10.37 -15.44
N LEU A 129 14.49 -9.87 -14.37
CA LEU A 129 15.18 -9.43 -13.16
C LEU A 129 16.04 -10.57 -12.60
N SER A 130 17.30 -10.24 -12.31
CA SER A 130 18.33 -11.23 -11.93
C SER A 130 18.02 -11.90 -10.58
N PRO A 131 18.33 -13.20 -10.37
CA PRO A 131 17.85 -13.99 -9.23
C PRO A 131 18.08 -13.39 -7.84
N GLN A 132 19.16 -12.63 -7.66
CA GLN A 132 19.51 -11.91 -6.44
C GLN A 132 18.49 -10.85 -6.00
N CYS A 133 17.63 -10.35 -6.89
CA CYS A 133 16.49 -9.51 -6.52
C CYS A 133 15.41 -10.25 -5.72
N TYR A 134 15.54 -11.58 -5.57
CA TYR A 134 14.59 -12.46 -4.87
C TYR A 134 15.22 -13.26 -3.71
N ASN A 135 16.55 -13.40 -3.68
CA ASN A 135 17.27 -14.16 -2.68
C ASN A 135 18.47 -13.37 -2.15
N TYR A 136 18.26 -12.74 -1.00
CA TYR A 136 19.19 -11.84 -0.33
C TYR A 136 18.91 -11.81 1.18
N THR A 137 19.88 -11.37 1.98
CA THR A 137 19.65 -11.02 3.39
C THR A 137 19.52 -9.52 3.57
N THR A 138 18.73 -9.10 4.56
CA THR A 138 18.56 -7.69 4.92
C THR A 138 19.52 -7.32 6.04
N ILE A 139 20.12 -6.12 5.95
CA ILE A 139 20.83 -5.47 7.05
C ILE A 139 20.05 -4.19 7.40
N ASP A 140 19.46 -4.19 8.60
CA ASP A 140 18.67 -3.08 9.16
C ASP A 140 19.44 -2.53 10.37
N ASP A 141 20.18 -1.43 10.17
CA ASP A 141 21.26 -1.03 11.07
C ASP A 141 21.56 0.47 10.88
N GLU A 142 20.78 1.32 11.58
CA GLU A 142 20.82 2.78 11.48
C GLU A 142 22.23 3.37 11.67
N THR A 143 23.07 2.72 12.49
CA THR A 143 24.42 3.17 12.83
C THR A 143 25.37 3.20 11.62
N ARG A 144 24.94 2.65 10.48
CA ARG A 144 25.62 2.71 9.16
C ARG A 144 25.40 4.00 8.40
N ASN A 145 24.47 4.86 8.80
CA ASN A 145 24.25 6.10 8.08
C ASN A 145 25.55 6.95 8.09
N ILE A 146 25.90 7.60 6.97
CA ILE A 146 27.13 8.42 6.89
C ILE A 146 27.20 9.53 7.95
N ASN A 147 26.07 9.98 8.50
CA ASN A 147 26.04 11.00 9.54
C ASN A 147 26.30 10.46 10.96
N GLU A 148 26.33 9.14 11.16
CA GLU A 148 26.53 8.55 12.49
C GLU A 148 28.02 8.55 12.91
N LEU A 149 28.27 9.29 13.99
CA LEU A 149 29.55 9.43 14.68
C LEU A 149 29.41 8.79 16.06
N GLY A 150 30.17 7.72 16.35
CA GLY A 150 29.98 6.96 17.57
C GLY A 150 30.82 5.70 17.72
N THR A 151 30.35 4.80 18.58
CA THR A 151 31.00 3.55 18.99
C THR A 151 31.38 2.69 17.78
N MET A 152 32.64 2.25 17.74
CA MET A 152 33.20 1.48 16.62
C MET A 152 32.48 0.12 16.44
N VAL A 153 31.79 -0.07 15.31
CA VAL A 153 31.16 -1.34 14.90
C VAL A 153 31.96 -1.99 13.77
N CYS A 154 32.08 -3.31 13.84
CA CYS A 154 32.93 -4.14 12.98
C CYS A 154 32.10 -5.15 12.19
N ASP A 155 32.08 -5.00 10.86
CA ASP A 155 31.31 -5.85 9.95
C ASP A 155 31.88 -7.26 9.77
N GLN A 156 33.12 -7.52 10.20
CA GLN A 156 33.77 -8.81 9.97
C GLN A 156 33.06 -10.02 10.60
N ASN A 157 32.15 -9.80 11.56
CA ASN A 157 31.36 -10.87 12.18
C ASN A 157 29.97 -11.04 11.54
N LEU A 158 29.55 -10.09 10.70
CA LEU A 158 28.26 -10.11 10.00
C LEU A 158 28.32 -10.89 8.67
N PHE A 159 29.52 -11.07 8.12
CA PHE A 159 29.78 -11.77 6.87
C PHE A 159 30.51 -13.10 7.08
N SER A 160 29.99 -14.15 6.45
CA SER A 160 30.69 -15.43 6.29
C SER A 160 31.94 -15.29 5.39
N SER A 161 32.67 -16.38 5.18
CA SER A 161 33.86 -16.40 4.31
C SER A 161 33.58 -16.22 2.81
N GLY A 162 32.34 -16.43 2.37
CA GLY A 162 31.90 -16.25 0.99
C GLY A 162 31.18 -14.91 0.72
N PRO A 163 30.95 -14.56 -0.56
CA PRO A 163 30.10 -13.44 -0.94
C PRO A 163 28.61 -13.72 -0.67
N SER A 164 27.87 -12.71 -0.21
CA SER A 164 26.43 -12.77 0.06
C SER A 164 25.69 -11.60 -0.58
N TRP A 165 24.47 -11.82 -1.06
CA TRP A 165 23.61 -10.76 -1.58
C TRP A 165 22.88 -10.04 -0.44
N ILE A 166 23.07 -8.72 -0.35
CA ILE A 166 22.63 -7.85 0.74
C ILE A 166 21.68 -6.77 0.22
N ARG A 167 20.60 -6.52 0.97
CA ARG A 167 19.81 -5.30 0.90
C ARG A 167 19.96 -4.51 2.21
N PHE A 168 20.16 -3.20 2.12
CA PHE A 168 20.09 -2.33 3.30
C PHE A 168 18.67 -1.80 3.50
N THR A 169 18.27 -1.69 4.76
CA THR A 169 17.08 -0.95 5.21
C THR A 169 17.46 -0.03 6.37
N GLY A 170 16.54 0.83 6.80
CA GLY A 170 16.79 1.76 7.89
C GLY A 170 15.58 1.95 8.80
N ALA A 171 15.63 1.34 9.98
CA ALA A 171 14.75 1.62 11.10
C ALA A 171 15.49 2.45 12.16
N GLY A 172 15.04 3.70 12.38
CA GLY A 172 15.55 4.62 13.42
C GLY A 172 14.47 5.50 14.05
N GLY A 173 13.21 5.04 14.03
CA GLY A 173 12.04 5.84 14.37
C GLY A 173 11.76 6.95 13.34
N ILE A 174 10.74 7.78 13.61
CA ILE A 174 10.37 8.93 12.74
C ILE A 174 10.00 10.21 13.50
N GLN A 175 9.97 10.18 14.84
CA GLN A 175 9.51 11.29 15.67
C GLN A 175 10.20 11.24 17.04
N ILE A 176 10.72 12.38 17.50
CA ILE A 176 11.34 12.51 18.84
C ILE A 176 10.27 12.46 19.95
N LEU A 177 10.60 11.87 21.10
CA LEU A 177 9.71 11.82 22.27
C LEU A 177 9.46 13.22 22.84
N THR A 178 8.19 13.49 23.19
CA THR A 178 7.73 14.74 23.82
C THR A 178 7.70 14.66 25.35
N GLU A 179 7.75 13.47 25.93
CA GLU A 179 7.77 13.25 27.38
C GLU A 179 9.18 13.05 27.94
N ALA A 180 9.36 13.36 29.22
CA ALA A 180 10.66 13.34 29.89
C ALA A 180 11.21 11.92 30.07
N VAL A 181 12.23 11.57 29.27
CA VAL A 181 12.89 10.27 29.32
C VAL A 181 13.93 10.23 30.45
N LYS A 182 14.05 9.09 31.13
CA LYS A 182 15.11 8.85 32.11
C LYS A 182 16.50 8.82 31.43
N PRO A 183 17.58 9.21 32.13
CA PRO A 183 18.96 9.03 31.65
C PRO A 183 19.31 7.60 31.23
N ASP A 184 20.42 7.46 30.52
CA ASP A 184 20.93 6.19 29.97
C ASP A 184 19.92 5.47 29.05
N LYS A 185 19.17 6.26 28.28
CA LYS A 185 18.26 5.81 27.22
C LYS A 185 18.66 6.40 25.86
N CYS A 186 18.32 5.66 24.80
CA CYS A 186 18.61 6.01 23.40
C CYS A 186 20.08 6.35 23.15
N SER A 187 20.97 5.54 23.73
CA SER A 187 22.43 5.61 23.56
C SER A 187 23.07 6.94 23.97
N ALA A 188 22.49 7.65 24.96
CA ALA A 188 23.06 8.85 25.56
C ALA A 188 23.01 8.82 27.09
N GLN A 189 24.05 9.37 27.73
CA GLN A 189 24.09 9.57 29.19
C GLN A 189 23.12 10.67 29.64
N ALA A 190 22.93 11.70 28.81
CA ALA A 190 21.93 12.75 29.00
C ALA A 190 20.88 12.63 27.88
N THR A 191 19.77 11.97 28.19
CA THR A 191 18.71 11.72 27.21
C THR A 191 17.82 12.96 27.02
N GLY A 192 17.73 13.46 25.79
CA GLY A 192 16.88 14.58 25.43
C GLY A 192 15.46 14.18 25.02
N TRP A 193 14.50 15.05 25.31
CA TRP A 193 13.14 15.03 24.80
C TRP A 193 12.75 16.44 24.33
N TYR A 194 11.65 16.57 23.59
CA TYR A 194 11.18 17.85 23.08
C TYR A 194 10.04 18.40 23.94
N SER A 195 10.31 19.45 24.72
CA SER A 195 9.36 20.03 25.69
C SER A 195 8.35 21.03 25.07
N GLY A 196 7.80 20.71 23.90
CA GLY A 196 6.85 21.55 23.17
C GLY A 196 5.99 20.74 22.19
N GLU A 197 5.08 21.40 21.45
CA GLU A 197 4.23 20.74 20.46
C GLU A 197 4.99 20.42 19.16
N MET A 198 4.85 19.18 18.67
CA MET A 198 5.68 18.64 17.58
C MET A 198 5.26 19.12 16.18
N PRO A 199 6.21 19.57 15.32
CA PRO A 199 5.85 20.09 14.01
C PRO A 199 5.58 19.00 12.93
N SER A 200 4.33 18.82 12.48
CA SER A 200 3.99 17.75 11.52
C SER A 200 4.28 18.05 10.03
N VAL A 201 5.53 17.87 9.60
CA VAL A 201 5.98 17.31 8.28
C VAL A 201 5.51 17.94 6.93
N LEU A 202 4.50 18.81 6.84
CA LEU A 202 3.77 19.07 5.57
C LEU A 202 4.21 20.28 4.71
N ASP A 203 4.99 21.23 5.24
CA ASP A 203 4.98 22.60 4.69
C ASP A 203 5.95 22.97 3.57
N THR A 204 7.03 22.22 3.33
CA THR A 204 8.18 22.69 2.50
C THR A 204 8.38 22.00 1.15
N ALA A 205 7.61 20.97 0.80
CA ALA A 205 7.70 20.31 -0.52
C ALA A 205 6.35 20.06 -1.22
N THR A 206 5.23 20.01 -0.51
CA THR A 206 4.02 19.30 -0.97
C THR A 206 2.70 20.09 -0.87
N LYS A 207 2.75 21.43 -1.01
CA LYS A 207 1.53 22.27 -1.11
C LYS A 207 0.60 21.95 -2.31
N ASN A 208 0.97 20.99 -3.17
CA ASN A 208 0.16 20.49 -4.28
C ASN A 208 -0.14 18.97 -4.27
N SER A 209 0.39 18.14 -3.34
CA SER A 209 0.35 16.66 -3.51
C SER A 209 -0.41 15.85 -2.45
N PHE A 210 -1.09 16.48 -1.49
CA PHE A 210 -2.01 15.81 -0.55
C PHE A 210 -3.44 16.38 -0.55
N ASN A 211 -3.77 17.20 -1.56
CA ASN A 211 -5.17 17.55 -1.83
C ASN A 211 -5.90 16.32 -2.35
N ILE A 212 -6.95 15.89 -1.64
CA ILE A 212 -7.92 14.93 -2.16
C ILE A 212 -8.52 15.54 -3.43
N SER A 213 -8.50 14.78 -4.53
CA SER A 213 -8.96 15.27 -5.83
C SER A 213 -10.42 15.75 -5.77
N PRO A 214 -10.77 16.88 -6.41
CA PRO A 214 -12.16 17.38 -6.48
C PRO A 214 -13.09 16.49 -7.33
N ASN A 215 -12.59 15.34 -7.80
CA ASN A 215 -13.38 14.28 -8.40
C ASN A 215 -13.86 13.21 -7.42
N VAL A 216 -13.17 13.04 -6.28
CA VAL A 216 -13.55 12.11 -5.21
C VAL A 216 -14.69 12.70 -4.39
N HIS A 217 -15.85 12.04 -4.41
CA HIS A 217 -17.03 12.42 -3.65
C HIS A 217 -17.15 11.51 -2.40
N ILE A 218 -16.67 12.01 -1.27
CA ILE A 218 -16.85 11.38 0.04
C ILE A 218 -18.28 11.67 0.52
N VAL A 219 -19.02 10.64 0.92
CA VAL A 219 -20.38 10.77 1.47
C VAL A 219 -20.30 11.23 2.93
N ASP A 220 -20.95 12.35 3.26
CA ASP A 220 -21.00 12.83 4.65
C ASP A 220 -21.97 11.99 5.49
N LEU A 221 -21.40 11.06 6.27
CA LEU A 221 -22.11 10.16 7.16
C LEU A 221 -22.77 10.87 8.36
N ASN A 222 -22.47 12.15 8.61
CA ASN A 222 -23.08 12.94 9.68
C ASN A 222 -24.46 13.49 9.31
N VAL A 223 -24.80 13.60 8.02
CA VAL A 223 -26.08 14.13 7.55
C VAL A 223 -27.21 13.12 7.84
N PRO A 224 -28.21 13.43 8.69
CA PRO A 224 -29.21 12.44 9.09
C PRO A 224 -30.12 12.01 7.94
N ILE A 225 -30.05 10.73 7.55
CA ILE A 225 -30.81 10.19 6.41
C ILE A 225 -32.27 10.00 6.84
N ARG A 226 -33.15 10.88 6.34
CA ARG A 226 -34.60 10.90 6.64
C ARG A 226 -35.42 9.90 5.84
N ALA A 227 -34.82 9.22 4.85
CA ALA A 227 -35.49 8.24 4.02
C ALA A 227 -35.84 6.97 4.83
N LYS A 228 -37.07 6.48 4.68
CA LYS A 228 -37.51 5.21 5.28
C LYS A 228 -37.11 4.06 4.36
N PHE A 229 -36.23 3.18 4.83
CA PHE A 229 -35.89 1.90 4.19
C PHE A 229 -36.30 0.75 5.10
N GLN A 230 -36.51 -0.45 4.54
CA GLN A 230 -36.53 -1.67 5.33
C GLN A 230 -35.09 -1.93 5.78
N CYS A 231 -34.81 -1.72 7.07
CA CYS A 231 -33.52 -2.04 7.66
C CYS A 231 -33.69 -3.13 8.71
N ILE A 232 -32.83 -4.14 8.67
CA ILE A 232 -32.88 -5.33 9.54
C ILE A 232 -31.56 -5.47 10.31
N LYS A 233 -31.57 -6.24 11.41
CA LYS A 233 -30.34 -6.73 12.03
C LYS A 233 -29.84 -7.96 11.26
N THR A 234 -28.57 -7.97 10.89
CA THR A 234 -27.96 -9.07 10.13
C THR A 234 -27.69 -10.29 11.03
N LYS A 235 -27.46 -11.45 10.40
CA LYS A 235 -27.09 -12.69 11.08
C LYS A 235 -25.86 -12.48 11.97
N LYS A 236 -25.80 -13.18 13.10
CA LYS A 236 -24.60 -13.19 13.94
C LYS A 236 -23.55 -14.11 13.34
N LEU A 237 -22.43 -13.54 12.87
CA LEU A 237 -21.23 -14.27 12.51
C LEU A 237 -20.28 -14.34 13.71
N LEU A 238 -19.20 -15.13 13.59
CA LEU A 238 -18.04 -15.26 14.49
C LEU A 238 -18.22 -14.66 15.89
N HIS A 239 -18.68 -15.46 16.85
CA HIS A 239 -18.80 -15.06 18.26
C HIS A 239 -19.53 -13.71 18.49
N ASN A 240 -20.63 -13.46 17.77
CA ASN A 240 -21.63 -12.38 17.97
C ASN A 240 -21.48 -11.09 17.11
N ILE A 241 -20.59 -11.04 16.10
CA ILE A 241 -20.51 -9.90 15.17
C ILE A 241 -21.82 -9.80 14.35
N SER A 242 -22.49 -8.65 14.41
CA SER A 242 -23.70 -8.36 13.62
C SER A 242 -23.94 -6.87 13.45
N ALA A 243 -24.38 -6.47 12.25
CA ALA A 243 -24.64 -5.08 11.88
C ALA A 243 -26.13 -4.82 11.67
N ASN A 244 -26.50 -3.58 11.35
CA ASN A 244 -27.75 -3.34 10.63
C ASN A 244 -27.44 -3.30 9.13
N ILE A 245 -28.41 -3.64 8.28
CA ILE A 245 -28.34 -3.41 6.83
C ILE A 245 -29.69 -2.89 6.33
N CYS A 246 -29.69 -2.06 5.29
CA CYS A 246 -30.90 -1.49 4.71
C CYS A 246 -31.10 -2.00 3.27
N LEU A 247 -32.24 -2.62 3.01
CA LEU A 247 -32.48 -3.42 1.80
C LEU A 247 -33.17 -2.62 0.68
N HIS A 248 -33.02 -3.09 -0.56
CA HIS A 248 -33.97 -2.79 -1.63
C HIS A 248 -35.22 -3.67 -1.50
N GLU A 249 -36.27 -3.37 -2.25
CA GLU A 249 -37.39 -4.31 -2.40
C GLU A 249 -36.90 -5.58 -3.10
N THR A 250 -37.19 -6.76 -2.56
CA THR A 250 -36.72 -8.06 -3.11
C THR A 250 -37.21 -8.38 -4.53
N LYS A 251 -38.23 -7.65 -5.02
CA LYS A 251 -38.69 -7.69 -6.42
C LYS A 251 -37.79 -6.92 -7.40
N LYS A 252 -36.96 -6.01 -6.88
CA LYS A 252 -36.05 -5.11 -7.60
C LYS A 252 -34.59 -5.51 -7.44
N ASP A 253 -34.23 -6.12 -6.33
CA ASP A 253 -32.95 -6.79 -6.09
C ASP A 253 -33.23 -8.16 -5.49
N LYS A 254 -33.26 -9.18 -6.36
CA LYS A 254 -33.48 -10.58 -5.96
C LYS A 254 -32.23 -11.18 -5.30
N TYR A 255 -31.04 -10.66 -5.58
CA TYR A 255 -29.78 -11.32 -5.26
C TYR A 255 -29.32 -10.93 -3.85
N ILE A 256 -28.82 -9.70 -3.70
CA ILE A 256 -28.18 -9.28 -2.45
C ILE A 256 -29.27 -9.04 -1.40
N SER A 257 -30.21 -8.13 -1.67
CA SER A 257 -31.34 -7.86 -0.77
C SER A 257 -32.26 -9.06 -0.56
N GLY A 258 -32.28 -10.02 -1.50
CA GLY A 258 -33.08 -11.24 -1.40
C GLY A 258 -32.44 -12.39 -0.60
N ALA A 259 -31.12 -12.36 -0.39
CA ALA A 259 -30.43 -13.32 0.48
C ALA A 259 -30.50 -12.96 1.97
N PHE A 260 -30.80 -11.70 2.30
CA PHE A 260 -31.06 -11.25 3.66
C PHE A 260 -32.47 -11.65 4.11
N ASN A 261 -32.54 -12.54 5.09
CA ASN A 261 -33.77 -12.95 5.75
C ASN A 261 -33.55 -12.85 7.28
N ASP A 262 -34.25 -11.91 7.93
CA ASP A 262 -34.22 -11.55 9.36
C ASP A 262 -33.29 -12.39 10.27
N SER A 263 -32.00 -12.04 10.28
CA SER A 263 -30.93 -12.69 11.07
C SER A 263 -30.65 -14.19 10.81
N ILE A 264 -31.28 -14.82 9.81
CA ILE A 264 -31.10 -16.24 9.43
C ILE A 264 -30.00 -16.42 8.37
N SER A 265 -29.98 -15.57 7.35
CA SER A 265 -29.08 -15.66 6.19
C SER A 265 -28.61 -14.29 5.70
N ILE A 266 -27.49 -14.29 4.98
CA ILE A 266 -26.89 -13.12 4.33
C ILE A 266 -26.36 -13.48 2.93
N TRP A 267 -26.02 -12.46 2.13
CA TRP A 267 -25.23 -12.65 0.91
C TRP A 267 -23.77 -13.04 1.26
N GLU A 268 -23.16 -13.95 0.49
CA GLU A 268 -21.73 -14.35 0.60
C GLU A 268 -21.25 -14.71 2.03
N GLU A 269 -22.05 -15.48 2.76
CA GLU A 269 -21.79 -15.78 4.18
C GLU A 269 -20.43 -16.45 4.46
N GLU A 270 -19.97 -17.34 3.58
CA GLU A 270 -18.68 -18.04 3.69
C GLU A 270 -17.51 -17.05 3.52
N GLN A 271 -17.57 -16.22 2.48
CA GLN A 271 -16.52 -15.26 2.09
C GLN A 271 -16.42 -14.12 3.13
N VAL A 272 -17.55 -13.59 3.58
CA VAL A 272 -17.61 -12.60 4.66
C VAL A 272 -17.04 -13.18 5.95
N THR A 273 -17.35 -14.45 6.27
CA THR A 273 -16.78 -15.13 7.45
C THR A 273 -15.26 -15.30 7.34
N GLN A 274 -14.74 -15.65 6.16
CA GLN A 274 -13.30 -15.77 5.91
C GLN A 274 -12.58 -14.42 6.07
N ILE A 275 -13.11 -13.33 5.49
CA ILE A 275 -12.56 -11.97 5.67
C ILE A 275 -12.52 -11.58 7.16
N LEU A 276 -13.61 -11.81 7.90
CA LEU A 276 -13.64 -11.51 9.33
C LEU A 276 -12.65 -12.36 10.14
N GLN A 277 -12.47 -13.64 9.81
CA GLN A 277 -11.46 -14.50 10.44
C GLN A 277 -10.05 -13.93 10.24
N LEU A 278 -9.69 -13.51 9.03
CA LEU A 278 -8.38 -12.90 8.76
C LEU A 278 -8.19 -11.60 9.55
N LEU A 279 -9.19 -10.72 9.59
CA LEU A 279 -9.10 -9.44 10.32
C LEU A 279 -9.05 -9.61 11.84
N ILE A 280 -9.50 -10.75 12.38
CA ILE A 280 -9.33 -11.12 13.79
C ILE A 280 -7.89 -11.56 14.08
N HIS A 281 -7.29 -12.39 13.22
CA HIS A 281 -5.92 -12.87 13.39
C HIS A 281 -4.87 -11.80 13.07
N HIS A 282 -5.10 -10.97 12.05
CA HIS A 282 -4.18 -9.94 11.57
C HIS A 282 -4.71 -8.55 11.93
N GLN A 283 -4.59 -8.17 13.20
CA GLN A 283 -5.22 -6.96 13.75
C GLN A 283 -4.68 -5.62 13.19
N HIS A 284 -3.59 -5.66 12.42
CA HIS A 284 -2.99 -4.51 11.72
C HIS A 284 -3.53 -4.32 10.30
N LEU A 285 -4.43 -5.18 9.83
CA LEU A 285 -5.08 -5.04 8.52
C LEU A 285 -6.40 -4.29 8.65
N ASP A 286 -6.54 -3.22 7.88
CA ASP A 286 -7.83 -2.59 7.59
C ASP A 286 -8.50 -3.27 6.37
N PHE A 287 -9.58 -2.70 5.84
CA PHE A 287 -10.30 -3.26 4.70
C PHE A 287 -10.62 -2.23 3.61
N ILE A 288 -10.58 -2.67 2.35
CA ILE A 288 -10.95 -1.88 1.18
C ILE A 288 -12.03 -2.66 0.40
N ASP A 289 -13.25 -2.11 0.34
CA ASP A 289 -14.44 -2.75 -0.23
C ASP A 289 -14.81 -2.06 -1.55
N LEU A 290 -14.34 -2.60 -2.68
CA LEU A 290 -14.60 -2.05 -4.01
C LEU A 290 -15.79 -2.78 -4.64
N GLY A 291 -16.91 -2.08 -4.76
CA GLY A 291 -18.21 -2.68 -5.02
C GLY A 291 -19.02 -2.93 -3.75
N ALA A 292 -18.92 -2.02 -2.77
CA ALA A 292 -19.50 -2.21 -1.43
C ALA A 292 -21.03 -2.46 -1.44
N ASN A 293 -21.75 -2.03 -2.48
CA ASN A 293 -23.18 -2.27 -2.67
C ASN A 293 -24.03 -1.72 -1.49
N ILE A 294 -25.06 -2.44 -1.05
CA ILE A 294 -25.76 -2.14 0.21
C ILE A 294 -24.93 -2.42 1.49
N GLY A 295 -23.68 -2.87 1.35
CA GLY A 295 -22.66 -2.87 2.39
C GLY A 295 -22.40 -4.20 3.09
N THR A 296 -22.59 -5.35 2.43
CA THR A 296 -22.43 -6.67 3.07
C THR A 296 -21.10 -6.80 3.81
N TYR A 297 -19.95 -6.61 3.14
CA TYR A 297 -18.64 -6.72 3.79
C TYR A 297 -18.37 -5.51 4.68
N THR A 298 -18.48 -4.29 4.13
CA THR A 298 -18.33 -3.02 4.87
C THR A 298 -19.00 -3.03 6.25
N MET A 299 -20.27 -3.45 6.34
CA MET A 299 -21.02 -3.39 7.60
C MET A 299 -20.56 -4.43 8.62
N TYR A 300 -20.18 -5.64 8.19
CA TYR A 300 -19.62 -6.65 9.09
C TYR A 300 -18.21 -6.27 9.58
N VAL A 301 -17.37 -5.76 8.70
CA VAL A 301 -16.00 -5.35 9.03
C VAL A 301 -15.98 -4.11 9.93
N ALA A 302 -16.85 -3.13 9.67
CA ALA A 302 -17.02 -1.98 10.56
C ALA A 302 -17.60 -2.39 11.93
N ALA A 303 -18.47 -3.40 11.98
CA ALA A 303 -18.97 -3.98 13.25
C ALA A 303 -17.94 -4.82 14.02
N LEU A 304 -16.89 -5.32 13.35
CA LEU A 304 -15.67 -5.87 13.98
C LEU A 304 -14.76 -4.74 14.54
N GLY A 305 -15.00 -3.48 14.18
CA GLY A 305 -14.23 -2.33 14.65
C GLY A 305 -12.96 -2.03 13.86
N ARG A 306 -12.77 -2.62 12.67
CA ARG A 306 -11.69 -2.27 11.73
C ARG A 306 -12.09 -1.05 10.89
N PHE A 307 -11.10 -0.33 10.33
CA PHE A 307 -11.42 0.73 9.37
C PHE A 307 -11.74 0.13 7.99
N VAL A 308 -12.69 0.74 7.30
CA VAL A 308 -13.13 0.38 5.95
C VAL A 308 -13.09 1.59 5.03
N LEU A 309 -12.41 1.47 3.89
CA LEU A 309 -12.68 2.32 2.73
C LEU A 309 -13.68 1.61 1.80
N ALA A 310 -14.91 2.09 1.77
CA ALA A 310 -15.97 1.55 0.93
C ALA A 310 -16.15 2.39 -0.33
N ILE A 311 -16.14 1.78 -1.52
CA ILE A 311 -16.36 2.45 -2.79
C ILE A 311 -17.51 1.77 -3.54
N ASP A 312 -18.51 2.55 -3.92
CA ASP A 312 -19.58 2.18 -4.84
C ASP A 312 -19.95 3.42 -5.68
N CYS A 313 -20.64 3.25 -6.80
CA CYS A 313 -21.00 4.35 -7.70
C CYS A 313 -22.51 4.64 -7.76
N PHE A 314 -23.36 3.69 -7.40
CA PHE A 314 -24.80 3.74 -7.61
C PHE A 314 -25.52 4.30 -6.38
N ALA A 315 -25.84 5.60 -6.40
CA ALA A 315 -26.38 6.34 -5.25
C ALA A 315 -27.50 5.63 -4.42
N PRO A 316 -28.44 4.86 -5.01
CA PRO A 316 -29.45 4.10 -4.26
C PRO A 316 -28.89 2.98 -3.36
N ASN A 317 -27.69 2.46 -3.65
CA ASN A 317 -26.94 1.56 -2.76
C ASN A 317 -26.32 2.36 -1.61
N LEU A 318 -25.55 3.42 -1.93
CA LEU A 318 -24.80 4.18 -0.92
C LEU A 318 -25.69 4.86 0.12
N ILE A 319 -26.88 5.36 -0.26
CA ILE A 319 -27.81 5.94 0.73
C ILE A 319 -28.36 4.90 1.72
N ARG A 320 -28.42 3.62 1.33
CA ARG A 320 -28.76 2.50 2.23
C ARG A 320 -27.59 2.14 3.12
N LEU A 321 -26.39 2.05 2.56
CA LEU A 321 -25.16 1.78 3.30
C LEU A 321 -24.89 2.88 4.34
N ALA A 322 -24.95 4.15 3.96
CA ALA A 322 -24.83 5.28 4.89
C ALA A 322 -25.88 5.23 6.01
N ARG A 323 -27.13 4.81 5.71
CA ARG A 323 -28.16 4.62 6.74
C ARG A 323 -27.87 3.43 7.66
N ALA A 324 -27.33 2.33 7.12
CA ALA A 324 -26.90 1.16 7.89
C ALA A 324 -25.72 1.48 8.83
N ILE A 325 -24.75 2.29 8.36
CA ILE A 325 -23.64 2.82 9.16
C ILE A 325 -24.17 3.66 10.33
N GLN A 326 -25.05 4.62 10.05
CA GLN A 326 -25.70 5.46 11.09
C GLN A 326 -26.47 4.62 12.11
N LEU A 327 -27.25 3.63 11.68
CA LEU A 327 -28.02 2.74 12.58
C LEU A 327 -27.14 1.79 13.41
N THR A 328 -25.92 1.50 12.95
CA THR A 328 -24.97 0.62 13.65
C THR A 328 -23.97 1.42 14.50
N ASN A 329 -23.98 2.76 14.42
CA ASN A 329 -23.07 3.67 15.11
C ASN A 329 -21.57 3.42 14.79
N VAL A 330 -21.26 3.14 13.52
CA VAL A 330 -19.90 2.85 13.02
C VAL A 330 -19.35 3.91 12.06
N SER A 331 -19.86 5.15 12.14
CA SER A 331 -19.49 6.24 11.22
C SER A 331 -18.00 6.63 11.27
N ASN A 332 -17.31 6.35 12.38
CA ASN A 332 -15.87 6.64 12.53
C ASN A 332 -14.97 5.54 11.91
N GLN A 333 -15.56 4.38 11.60
CA GLN A 333 -14.92 3.20 11.05
C GLN A 333 -14.99 3.16 9.52
N VAL A 334 -15.91 3.88 8.88
CA VAL A 334 -16.11 3.82 7.43
C VAL A 334 -15.85 5.17 6.78
N ILE A 335 -15.05 5.20 5.71
CA ILE A 335 -15.10 6.28 4.71
C ILE A 335 -15.78 5.70 3.46
N LEU A 336 -16.86 6.34 3.04
CA LEU A 336 -17.70 5.91 1.92
C LEU A 336 -17.52 6.88 0.74
N ILE A 337 -17.07 6.36 -0.41
CA ILE A 337 -16.85 7.13 -1.65
C ILE A 337 -17.92 6.78 -2.68
N GLN A 338 -18.54 7.80 -3.27
CA GLN A 338 -19.53 7.69 -4.34
C GLN A 338 -18.93 7.99 -5.71
N ASN A 339 -18.13 7.06 -6.25
CA ASN A 339 -17.53 7.20 -7.57
C ASN A 339 -17.42 5.85 -8.28
N ALA A 340 -17.39 5.89 -9.61
CA ALA A 340 -16.97 4.75 -10.42
C ALA A 340 -15.45 4.72 -10.57
N LEU A 341 -14.81 3.57 -10.33
CA LEU A 341 -13.40 3.39 -10.64
C LEU A 341 -13.20 3.26 -12.15
N PHE A 342 -12.29 4.05 -12.71
CA PHE A 342 -12.01 4.09 -14.14
C PHE A 342 -10.57 4.52 -14.43
N THR A 343 -10.08 4.28 -15.64
CA THR A 343 -8.72 4.67 -16.06
C THR A 343 -8.48 6.17 -16.13
N HIS A 344 -9.55 6.98 -16.06
CA HIS A 344 -9.50 8.44 -16.18
C HIS A 344 -10.46 9.09 -15.18
N SER A 345 -9.96 10.09 -14.45
CA SER A 345 -10.74 10.85 -13.47
C SER A 345 -11.70 11.87 -14.10
N GLY A 346 -12.77 12.21 -13.36
CA GLY A 346 -13.65 13.35 -13.66
C GLY A 346 -14.58 13.18 -14.87
N GLN A 347 -14.61 12.01 -15.51
CA GLN A 347 -15.55 11.70 -16.57
C GLN A 347 -16.93 11.38 -16.00
N TYR A 348 -17.98 11.48 -16.82
CA TYR A 348 -19.31 11.00 -16.49
C TYR A 348 -19.66 9.80 -17.36
N LEU A 349 -19.82 8.64 -16.71
CA LEU A 349 -20.21 7.39 -17.35
C LEU A 349 -21.67 7.05 -17.04
N ARG A 350 -22.26 6.19 -17.85
CA ARG A 350 -23.60 5.63 -17.63
C ARG A 350 -23.46 4.21 -17.11
N LEU A 351 -24.27 3.85 -16.11
CA LEU A 351 -24.39 2.47 -15.66
C LEU A 351 -25.30 1.65 -16.59
N SER A 352 -25.25 0.33 -16.41
CA SER A 352 -26.34 -0.56 -16.82
C SER A 352 -27.68 -0.12 -16.23
N ILE A 353 -28.77 -0.69 -16.75
CA ILE A 353 -30.09 -0.63 -16.09
C ILE A 353 -30.62 -2.05 -16.04
N ASP A 354 -30.19 -2.80 -15.03
CA ASP A 354 -30.93 -3.99 -14.60
C ASP A 354 -32.03 -3.56 -13.61
N THR A 355 -33.27 -4.00 -13.83
CA THR A 355 -34.45 -3.69 -13.01
C THR A 355 -34.84 -4.80 -12.03
N LYS A 356 -34.12 -5.92 -12.05
CA LYS A 356 -34.30 -7.14 -11.21
C LYS A 356 -33.07 -7.42 -10.32
N ASN A 357 -31.90 -6.96 -10.75
CA ASN A 357 -30.69 -6.81 -9.95
C ASN A 357 -30.34 -5.32 -9.82
N ILE A 358 -31.15 -4.54 -9.09
CA ILE A 358 -30.88 -3.12 -8.87
C ILE A 358 -29.60 -2.90 -8.07
N GLY A 359 -29.15 -3.86 -7.25
CA GLY A 359 -27.87 -3.79 -6.56
C GLY A 359 -26.67 -3.80 -7.52
N GLY A 360 -26.66 -4.72 -8.50
CA GLY A 360 -25.51 -5.00 -9.36
C GLY A 360 -25.40 -4.18 -10.64
N GLN A 361 -25.21 -2.87 -10.53
CA GLN A 361 -25.08 -1.99 -11.70
C GLN A 361 -23.62 -1.79 -12.12
N GLY A 362 -23.22 -2.41 -13.24
CA GLY A 362 -21.91 -2.21 -13.85
C GLY A 362 -21.83 -0.98 -14.77
N ILE A 363 -20.61 -0.61 -15.16
CA ILE A 363 -20.37 0.47 -16.13
C ILE A 363 -20.82 0.02 -17.53
N TYR A 364 -21.73 0.75 -18.17
CA TYR A 364 -22.14 0.46 -19.56
C TYR A 364 -21.09 0.98 -20.55
N LEU A 365 -20.46 0.07 -21.28
CA LEU A 365 -19.45 0.35 -22.29
C LEU A 365 -19.98 -0.07 -23.67
N SER A 366 -19.85 0.83 -24.65
CA SER A 366 -20.28 0.57 -26.03
C SER A 366 -19.29 -0.36 -26.73
N SER A 367 -19.78 -1.27 -27.57
CA SER A 367 -18.98 -2.26 -28.30
C SER A 367 -18.00 -1.67 -29.31
N ASN A 368 -18.17 -0.41 -29.72
CA ASN A 368 -17.21 0.30 -30.57
C ASN A 368 -16.27 1.15 -29.70
N TYR A 369 -15.02 0.70 -29.58
CA TYR A 369 -13.92 1.35 -28.82
C TYR A 369 -13.51 2.76 -29.32
N SER A 370 -14.26 3.34 -30.25
CA SER A 370 -13.92 4.54 -31.02
C SER A 370 -15.10 5.49 -31.27
N TYR A 371 -16.10 5.51 -30.37
CA TYR A 371 -17.06 6.63 -30.32
C TYR A 371 -16.94 7.40 -28.99
N LYS A 372 -16.55 8.68 -29.10
CA LYS A 372 -16.28 9.62 -27.99
C LYS A 372 -17.18 9.34 -26.79
N TYR A 373 -16.58 9.06 -25.61
CA TYR A 373 -17.26 8.98 -24.31
C TYR A 373 -18.35 10.06 -24.26
N ARG A 374 -19.62 9.65 -24.18
CA ARG A 374 -20.75 10.52 -24.57
C ARG A 374 -21.09 11.54 -23.47
N THR A 375 -20.17 12.48 -23.29
CA THR A 375 -20.22 13.64 -22.39
C THR A 375 -21.36 14.57 -22.78
N ARG A 376 -22.58 14.20 -22.39
CA ARG A 376 -23.67 15.17 -22.30
C ARG A 376 -23.25 16.22 -21.27
N LYS A 377 -22.99 17.45 -21.74
CA LYS A 377 -22.71 18.62 -20.88
C LYS A 377 -23.86 18.98 -19.92
N ASN A 378 -25.02 18.33 -20.05
CA ASN A 378 -26.09 18.36 -19.07
C ASN A 378 -25.99 17.06 -18.26
N SER A 379 -25.61 17.08 -16.99
CA SER A 379 -26.16 17.90 -15.90
C SER A 379 -27.67 17.65 -15.72
N SER A 380 -27.99 16.47 -15.23
CA SER A 380 -29.11 16.27 -14.32
C SER A 380 -28.62 15.44 -13.12
N THR A 381 -28.39 16.13 -12.01
CA THR A 381 -27.92 15.55 -10.73
C THR A 381 -28.84 14.48 -10.16
N ASN A 382 -30.07 14.37 -10.68
CA ASN A 382 -31.13 13.51 -10.16
C ASN A 382 -31.20 12.14 -10.86
N ASN A 383 -30.29 11.83 -11.80
CA ASN A 383 -30.26 10.51 -12.46
C ASN A 383 -29.21 9.58 -11.81
N PRO A 384 -29.62 8.57 -11.02
CA PRO A 384 -28.68 7.70 -10.31
C PRO A 384 -27.84 6.79 -11.22
N TYR A 385 -28.19 6.67 -12.51
CA TYR A 385 -27.44 5.88 -13.50
C TYR A 385 -26.38 6.69 -14.25
N ILE A 386 -26.05 7.91 -13.80
CA ILE A 386 -24.96 8.74 -14.33
C ILE A 386 -23.98 9.01 -13.18
N VAL A 387 -22.75 8.51 -13.33
CA VAL A 387 -21.75 8.44 -12.26
C VAL A 387 -20.47 9.16 -12.64
N LYS A 388 -19.82 9.82 -11.67
CA LYS A 388 -18.54 10.52 -11.85
C LYS A 388 -17.38 9.56 -11.59
N THR A 389 -16.39 9.52 -12.48
CA THR A 389 -15.24 8.63 -12.34
C THR A 389 -14.11 9.20 -11.48
N ILE A 390 -13.35 8.30 -10.87
CA ILE A 390 -12.01 8.54 -10.32
C ILE A 390 -11.07 7.41 -10.74
N MET A 391 -9.77 7.68 -10.71
CA MET A 391 -8.72 6.67 -10.70
C MET A 391 -8.55 6.12 -9.28
N PHE A 392 -8.17 4.85 -9.13
CA PHE A 392 -8.03 4.24 -7.81
C PHE A 392 -6.93 4.90 -6.96
N ASP A 393 -5.83 5.33 -7.58
CA ASP A 393 -4.75 6.08 -6.92
C ASP A 393 -5.22 7.42 -6.30
N GLU A 394 -6.37 8.00 -6.71
CA GLU A 394 -6.90 9.23 -6.10
C GLU A 394 -7.45 9.02 -4.67
N VAL A 395 -7.65 7.79 -4.21
CA VAL A 395 -8.07 7.49 -2.82
C VAL A 395 -6.89 7.25 -1.89
N LEU A 396 -5.67 7.08 -2.42
CA LEU A 396 -4.47 6.86 -1.60
C LEU A 396 -4.20 7.99 -0.58
N PRO A 397 -4.38 9.29 -0.88
CA PRO A 397 -4.25 10.36 0.13
C PRO A 397 -5.20 10.20 1.32
N ILE A 398 -6.40 9.63 1.12
CA ILE A 398 -7.38 9.37 2.17
C ILE A 398 -6.88 8.26 3.10
N LEU A 399 -6.38 7.16 2.52
CA LEU A 399 -5.84 6.03 3.27
C LEU A 399 -4.58 6.41 4.06
N ILE A 400 -3.64 7.13 3.43
CA ILE A 400 -2.43 7.64 4.10
C ILE A 400 -2.82 8.55 5.27
N LYS A 401 -3.73 9.50 5.06
CA LYS A 401 -4.23 10.44 6.09
C LYS A 401 -4.99 9.75 7.22
N ARG A 402 -5.67 8.64 6.95
CA ARG A 402 -6.40 7.86 7.96
C ARG A 402 -5.48 6.98 8.82
N GLY A 403 -4.23 6.79 8.39
CA GLY A 403 -3.21 5.98 9.07
C GLY A 403 -2.99 4.60 8.45
N VAL A 404 -3.75 4.24 7.40
CA VAL A 404 -3.71 2.90 6.79
C VAL A 404 -2.33 2.63 6.19
N ARG A 405 -1.80 1.43 6.43
CA ARG A 405 -0.54 0.92 5.84
C ARG A 405 -0.71 -0.45 5.19
N SER A 406 -1.68 -1.23 5.65
CA SER A 406 -1.93 -2.59 5.19
C SER A 406 -3.41 -2.93 5.28
N ALA A 407 -3.95 -3.64 4.29
CA ALA A 407 -5.39 -3.93 4.23
C ALA A 407 -5.71 -5.20 3.43
N LEU A 408 -6.77 -5.91 3.82
CA LEU A 408 -7.44 -6.86 2.93
C LEU A 408 -8.32 -6.11 1.93
N MET A 409 -8.58 -6.70 0.76
CA MET A 409 -9.39 -6.04 -0.29
C MET A 409 -10.44 -6.98 -0.90
N LYS A 410 -11.61 -6.43 -1.25
CA LYS A 410 -12.57 -7.05 -2.18
C LYS A 410 -12.66 -6.20 -3.46
N ILE A 411 -12.69 -6.85 -4.62
CA ILE A 411 -12.84 -6.22 -5.94
C ILE A 411 -13.96 -6.90 -6.72
N ASP A 412 -15.13 -6.28 -6.72
CA ASP A 412 -16.34 -6.79 -7.37
C ASP A 412 -17.12 -5.59 -7.94
N ILE A 413 -16.72 -5.14 -9.13
CA ILE A 413 -17.27 -3.94 -9.76
C ILE A 413 -17.92 -4.29 -11.10
N GLU A 414 -18.65 -5.41 -11.07
CA GLU A 414 -19.62 -5.84 -12.06
C GLU A 414 -19.05 -5.97 -13.49
N GLY A 415 -17.77 -6.36 -13.62
CA GLY A 415 -17.04 -6.55 -14.86
C GLY A 415 -16.00 -5.46 -15.17
N SER A 416 -15.76 -4.54 -14.23
CA SER A 416 -14.89 -3.35 -14.39
C SER A 416 -13.52 -3.50 -13.70
N GLU A 417 -13.19 -4.69 -13.21
CA GLU A 417 -12.14 -4.98 -12.22
C GLU A 417 -10.74 -4.59 -12.70
N SER A 418 -10.50 -4.61 -14.03
CA SER A 418 -9.22 -4.18 -14.60
C SER A 418 -8.94 -2.70 -14.35
N PHE A 419 -9.96 -1.85 -14.25
CA PHE A 419 -9.76 -0.42 -14.00
C PHE A 419 -9.13 -0.14 -12.63
N VAL A 420 -9.26 -1.06 -11.66
CA VAL A 420 -8.59 -0.94 -10.35
C VAL A 420 -7.08 -1.07 -10.50
N VAL A 421 -6.61 -2.03 -11.32
CA VAL A 421 -5.17 -2.24 -11.57
C VAL A 421 -4.60 -1.32 -12.65
N GLU A 422 -5.41 -0.89 -13.61
CA GLU A 422 -5.03 0.11 -14.63
C GLU A 422 -4.87 1.53 -14.06
N SER A 423 -5.46 1.82 -12.89
CA SER A 423 -5.48 3.17 -12.28
C SER A 423 -5.03 3.22 -10.81
N GLY A 424 -4.46 2.12 -10.31
CA GLY A 424 -4.11 1.90 -8.91
C GLY A 424 -2.66 1.49 -8.67
N SER A 425 -1.73 1.89 -9.53
CA SER A 425 -0.32 1.52 -9.38
C SER A 425 0.26 1.98 -8.04
N HIS A 426 0.05 3.24 -7.66
CA HIS A 426 0.67 3.82 -6.49
C HIS A 426 0.09 3.27 -5.18
N ILE A 427 -1.21 2.99 -5.12
CA ILE A 427 -1.85 2.38 -3.94
C ILE A 427 -1.35 0.94 -3.71
N PHE A 428 -1.18 0.14 -4.77
CA PHE A 428 -0.60 -1.20 -4.65
C PHE A 428 0.92 -1.22 -4.43
N ASP A 429 1.62 -0.12 -4.70
CA ASP A 429 3.05 0.05 -4.40
C ASP A 429 3.31 0.69 -3.02
N THR A 430 2.31 1.38 -2.44
CA THR A 430 2.41 2.09 -1.15
C THR A 430 1.83 1.30 0.03
N LEU A 431 0.77 0.51 -0.19
CA LEU A 431 0.10 -0.26 0.86
C LEU A 431 0.41 -1.75 0.75
N ASP A 432 0.64 -2.41 1.89
CA ASP A 432 0.72 -3.87 1.90
C ASP A 432 -0.68 -4.49 1.87
N ILE A 433 -1.09 -4.93 0.70
CA ILE A 433 -2.36 -5.61 0.47
C ILE A 433 -2.06 -7.11 0.34
N PRO A 434 -2.00 -7.89 1.44
CA PRO A 434 -1.56 -9.30 1.37
C PRO A 434 -2.52 -10.23 0.63
N PHE A 435 -3.80 -9.88 0.57
CA PHE A 435 -4.87 -10.75 0.08
C PHE A 435 -6.02 -9.94 -0.52
N ILE A 436 -6.53 -10.41 -1.65
CA ILE A 436 -7.58 -9.74 -2.44
C ILE A 436 -8.60 -10.79 -2.91
N GLN A 437 -9.88 -10.63 -2.56
CA GLN A 437 -10.99 -11.35 -3.20
C GLN A 437 -11.43 -10.61 -4.47
N MET A 438 -11.75 -11.34 -5.54
CA MET A 438 -12.15 -10.75 -6.83
C MET A 438 -13.25 -11.55 -7.56
N GLU A 439 -14.27 -10.84 -8.06
CA GLU A 439 -15.24 -11.43 -9.01
C GLU A 439 -14.53 -11.64 -10.35
N TRP A 440 -14.52 -12.88 -10.83
CA TRP A 440 -13.93 -13.29 -12.10
C TRP A 440 -14.98 -13.73 -13.12
N LEU A 441 -16.26 -13.81 -12.72
CA LEU A 441 -17.36 -14.26 -13.58
C LEU A 441 -17.44 -13.42 -14.85
N LYS A 442 -17.39 -12.08 -14.75
CA LYS A 442 -17.47 -11.20 -15.92
C LYS A 442 -16.12 -10.98 -16.60
N VAL A 443 -15.04 -10.84 -15.81
CA VAL A 443 -13.68 -10.55 -16.31
C VAL A 443 -13.24 -11.53 -17.40
N ARG A 444 -13.43 -12.84 -17.18
CA ARG A 444 -12.96 -13.94 -18.05
C ARG A 444 -13.32 -13.83 -19.54
N HIS A 445 -14.37 -13.07 -19.86
CA HIS A 445 -14.86 -12.89 -21.22
C HIS A 445 -14.09 -11.79 -21.99
N TYR A 446 -13.33 -10.95 -21.30
CA TYR A 446 -12.57 -9.83 -21.86
C TYR A 446 -11.06 -10.12 -21.79
N VAL A 447 -10.50 -10.68 -22.87
CA VAL A 447 -9.10 -11.17 -22.92
C VAL A 447 -8.08 -10.11 -22.51
N ASP A 448 -8.28 -8.86 -22.91
CA ASP A 448 -7.36 -7.76 -22.56
C ASP A 448 -7.40 -7.41 -21.07
N ARG A 449 -8.60 -7.44 -20.45
CA ARG A 449 -8.77 -7.21 -19.00
C ARG A 449 -8.12 -8.31 -18.18
N VAL A 450 -8.39 -9.56 -18.55
CA VAL A 450 -7.73 -10.75 -17.99
C VAL A 450 -6.22 -10.58 -18.02
N LYS A 451 -5.66 -10.23 -19.18
CA LYS A 451 -4.22 -10.08 -19.35
C LYS A 451 -3.67 -8.97 -18.45
N VAL A 452 -4.28 -7.79 -18.43
CA VAL A 452 -3.82 -6.67 -17.59
C VAL A 452 -3.85 -7.02 -16.11
N ILE A 453 -4.89 -7.70 -15.62
CA ILE A 453 -4.99 -8.13 -14.22
C ILE A 453 -3.93 -9.17 -13.88
N ILE A 454 -3.79 -10.22 -14.69
CA ILE A 454 -2.78 -11.27 -14.49
C ILE A 454 -1.36 -10.67 -14.54
N ASP A 455 -1.06 -9.82 -15.52
CA ASP A 455 0.25 -9.16 -15.66
C ASP A 455 0.55 -8.24 -14.47
N PHE A 456 -0.44 -7.49 -13.97
CA PHE A 456 -0.26 -6.57 -12.84
C PHE A 456 0.02 -7.31 -11.53
N PHE A 457 -0.76 -8.34 -11.22
CA PHE A 457 -0.64 -9.10 -9.98
C PHE A 457 0.59 -10.02 -9.99
N SER A 458 0.91 -10.65 -11.12
CA SER A 458 2.14 -11.46 -11.26
C SER A 458 3.41 -10.63 -11.04
N LYS A 459 3.45 -9.39 -11.55
CA LYS A 459 4.58 -8.44 -11.33
C LYS A 459 4.75 -8.01 -9.87
N ARG A 460 3.70 -8.14 -9.05
CA ARG A 460 3.71 -7.80 -7.61
C ARG A 460 3.70 -9.04 -6.70
N TYR A 461 4.04 -10.20 -7.25
CA TYR A 461 4.21 -11.48 -6.54
C TYR A 461 2.94 -12.00 -5.87
N TYR A 462 1.78 -11.71 -6.45
CA TYR A 462 0.54 -12.42 -6.12
C TYR A 462 0.39 -13.65 -7.00
N TYR A 463 -0.30 -14.67 -6.49
CA TYR A 463 -0.74 -15.83 -7.25
C TYR A 463 -2.25 -16.06 -7.04
N PRO A 464 -2.97 -16.54 -8.08
CA PRO A 464 -4.42 -16.75 -8.00
C PRO A 464 -4.73 -18.13 -7.38
N ILE A 465 -5.70 -18.17 -6.47
CA ILE A 465 -6.16 -19.40 -5.78
C ILE A 465 -7.69 -19.49 -5.70
N THR A 466 -8.19 -20.70 -5.46
CA THR A 466 -9.57 -20.97 -5.04
C THR A 466 -9.78 -20.67 -3.54
N SER A 467 -11.04 -20.68 -3.07
CA SER A 467 -11.34 -20.67 -1.62
C SER A 467 -10.76 -21.89 -0.89
N SER A 468 -10.64 -23.02 -1.59
CA SER A 468 -9.98 -24.25 -1.14
C SER A 468 -8.44 -24.23 -1.29
N CYS A 469 -7.81 -23.05 -1.41
CA CYS A 469 -6.36 -22.87 -1.48
C CYS A 469 -5.65 -23.56 -2.67
N GLN A 470 -6.39 -23.93 -3.72
CA GLN A 470 -5.81 -24.57 -4.91
C GLN A 470 -5.27 -23.50 -5.88
N LEU A 471 -4.00 -23.64 -6.28
CA LEU A 471 -3.35 -22.75 -7.25
C LEU A 471 -4.03 -22.82 -8.62
N LEU A 472 -4.42 -21.65 -9.15
CA LEU A 472 -5.10 -21.54 -10.43
C LEU A 472 -4.10 -21.30 -11.59
N ASN A 473 -4.17 -22.10 -12.66
CA ASN A 473 -3.32 -21.94 -13.83
C ASN A 473 -3.75 -20.68 -14.64
N THR A 474 -2.87 -19.70 -14.78
CA THR A 474 -3.12 -18.44 -15.53
C THR A 474 -3.40 -18.64 -17.02
N ARG A 475 -3.04 -19.79 -17.59
CA ARG A 475 -3.41 -20.15 -18.97
C ARG A 475 -4.86 -20.62 -19.11
N GLU A 476 -5.51 -20.99 -18.00
CA GLU A 476 -6.84 -21.60 -17.93
C GLU A 476 -7.90 -20.64 -17.37
N TYR A 477 -7.62 -19.33 -17.37
CA TYR A 477 -8.45 -18.27 -16.77
C TYR A 477 -9.95 -18.28 -17.12
N LYS A 478 -10.35 -18.95 -18.22
CA LYS A 478 -11.74 -19.07 -18.64
C LYS A 478 -12.57 -20.02 -17.77
N ILE A 479 -11.92 -21.03 -17.19
CA ILE A 479 -12.55 -22.11 -16.40
C ILE A 479 -12.34 -21.97 -14.88
N TRP A 480 -11.69 -20.89 -14.43
CA TRP A 480 -11.57 -20.56 -13.00
C TRP A 480 -12.96 -20.42 -12.34
N PRO A 481 -13.10 -20.59 -11.00
CA PRO A 481 -14.36 -20.34 -10.31
C PRO A 481 -14.85 -18.89 -10.48
N ASN A 482 -16.10 -18.61 -10.10
CA ASN A 482 -16.66 -17.26 -10.20
C ASN A 482 -15.93 -16.28 -9.28
N GLU A 483 -15.70 -16.67 -8.02
CA GLU A 483 -14.83 -15.96 -7.08
C GLU A 483 -13.41 -16.53 -7.14
N ILE A 484 -12.42 -15.66 -7.21
CA ILE A 484 -10.99 -16.02 -7.06
C ILE A 484 -10.34 -15.14 -5.98
N TYR A 485 -9.18 -15.57 -5.53
CA TYR A 485 -8.38 -14.80 -4.58
C TYR A 485 -6.96 -14.62 -5.07
N TRP A 486 -6.41 -13.42 -4.93
CA TRP A 486 -5.00 -13.12 -5.18
C TRP A 486 -4.27 -13.08 -3.85
N LEU A 487 -3.39 -14.06 -3.63
CA LEU A 487 -2.59 -14.20 -2.42
C LEU A 487 -1.15 -13.75 -2.69
N LYS A 488 -0.65 -12.81 -1.89
CA LYS A 488 0.71 -12.28 -2.00
C LYS A 488 1.71 -13.30 -1.44
N LYS A 489 2.80 -13.58 -2.16
CA LYS A 489 3.76 -14.68 -1.87
C LYS A 489 4.29 -14.76 -0.43
N ASN A 490 4.30 -13.63 0.29
CA ASN A 490 4.88 -13.54 1.63
C ASN A 490 3.81 -13.64 2.75
N PHE A 491 2.52 -13.79 2.42
CA PHE A 491 1.44 -13.90 3.41
C PHE A 491 1.15 -15.37 3.76
N SER A 492 1.75 -15.84 4.85
CA SER A 492 1.53 -17.18 5.41
C SER A 492 0.23 -17.24 6.23
N ASN A 493 -0.32 -18.45 6.41
CA ASN A 493 -1.48 -18.75 7.26
C ASN A 493 -2.84 -18.26 6.72
N PHE A 494 -2.93 -17.85 5.45
CA PHE A 494 -4.21 -17.88 4.71
C PHE A 494 -4.54 -19.31 4.26
N CYS A 495 -3.49 -20.01 3.78
CA CYS A 495 -3.40 -21.45 3.60
C CYS A 495 -2.30 -21.98 4.55
#